data_AF-A0A916R7S3-F1
#
_entry.id   AF-A0A916R7S3-F1
#
_cell.length_a   1.000
_cell.length_b   1.000
_cell.length_c   1.000
_cell.angle_alpha   90.00
_cell.angle_beta   90.00
_cell.angle_gamma   90.00
#
_symmetry.space_group_name_H-M   'P 1'
#
loop_
_entity.id
_entity.type
_entity.pdbx_description
1 polymer ?
#
loop_
_entity_poly.entity_id
_entity_poly.type
_entity_poly.pdbx_seq_one_letter_code
_entity_poly.pdbx_strand_id
1 'polypeptide(L)'
;MHSWSAGTYIGHRYYNSSLDGSTIATIGFFTMGQPPLRFWDLSTQQVKQFKNNFGYLRQVLVSPNGKYILTISTDLVTKLWDTSGNLLYPLDVDAKHSSNQEEVSMLAIVPGSIKKTISGSYEVHILDVFQNSTAMKAGLRSGDVIEAIDGQEIPNNLSDVFKLLMGEPGTPVKINFMSSERGFERQEKQFLEKNLFMI
;
A
#
# COMPACT_ATOMS: atom_id res chain seq x y z
N MET A 1 0.57 34.28 -2.84
CA MET A 1 0.16 33.79 -1.51
C MET A 1 -1.35 33.66 -1.54
N HIS A 2 -1.88 32.47 -1.83
CA HIS A 2 -3.32 32.27 -2.02
C HIS A 2 -3.90 31.58 -0.79
N SER A 3 -4.92 32.22 -0.22
CA SER A 3 -5.60 31.90 1.03
C SER A 3 -6.63 30.79 0.86
N TRP A 4 -6.70 29.90 1.84
CA TRP A 4 -7.68 28.82 1.94
C TRP A 4 -8.96 29.33 2.63
N SER A 5 -10.14 29.03 2.06
CA SER A 5 -11.44 29.46 2.61
C SER A 5 -11.87 28.64 3.82
N ALA A 6 -12.44 29.33 4.80
CA ALA A 6 -12.86 28.83 6.10
C ALA A 6 -14.00 27.80 6.05
N GLY A 7 -13.66 26.59 6.49
CA GLY A 7 -14.49 25.67 7.27
C GLY A 7 -13.56 25.06 8.33
N THR A 8 -14.09 24.60 9.46
CA THR A 8 -13.41 24.17 10.69
C THR A 8 -12.38 23.04 10.51
N TYR A 9 -11.37 23.26 9.69
CA TYR A 9 -10.34 22.29 9.36
C TYR A 9 -9.09 22.62 10.13
N ILE A 10 -8.90 21.89 11.22
CA ILE A 10 -7.85 22.14 12.21
C ILE A 10 -6.54 21.48 11.73
N GLY A 11 -6.11 21.75 10.50
CA GLY A 11 -4.81 21.32 9.97
C GLY A 11 -4.66 19.84 9.60
N HIS A 12 -3.51 19.54 8.98
CA HIS A 12 -3.04 18.21 8.59
C HIS A 12 -2.03 17.69 9.61
N ARG A 13 -2.22 16.48 10.13
CA ARG A 13 -1.28 15.84 11.07
C ARG A 13 -0.24 15.01 10.33
N TYR A 14 -0.62 14.39 9.20
CA TYR A 14 0.22 13.52 8.41
C TYR A 14 -0.01 13.77 6.92
N TYR A 15 1.02 13.65 6.10
CA TYR A 15 0.93 13.77 4.64
C TYR A 15 1.98 12.89 3.95
N ASN A 16 1.73 12.59 2.67
CA ASN A 16 2.68 11.90 1.80
C ASN A 16 2.42 12.27 0.33
N SER A 17 3.43 12.19 -0.54
CA SER A 17 3.35 12.60 -1.95
C SER A 17 3.77 11.48 -2.91
N SER A 18 3.29 11.53 -4.15
CA SER A 18 3.83 10.72 -5.25
C SER A 18 5.30 11.07 -5.54
N LEU A 19 5.97 10.21 -6.32
CA LEU A 19 7.40 10.37 -6.65
C LEU A 19 7.68 11.69 -7.39
N ASP A 20 6.81 12.05 -8.32
CA ASP A 20 6.91 13.27 -9.13
C ASP A 20 6.39 14.51 -8.39
N GLY A 21 5.87 14.35 -7.17
CA GLY A 21 5.26 15.43 -6.39
C GLY A 21 3.97 16.00 -6.98
N SER A 22 3.41 15.40 -8.04
CA SER A 22 2.17 15.90 -8.67
C SER A 22 0.94 15.66 -7.80
N THR A 23 1.01 14.71 -6.86
CA THR A 23 -0.10 14.36 -5.98
C THR A 23 0.34 14.27 -4.53
N ILE A 24 -0.58 14.62 -3.63
CA ILE A 24 -0.39 14.55 -2.18
C ILE A 24 -1.63 13.95 -1.53
N ALA A 25 -1.46 13.10 -0.53
CA ALA A 25 -2.52 12.73 0.40
C ALA A 25 -2.24 13.30 1.78
N THR A 26 -3.29 13.75 2.46
CA THR A 26 -3.21 14.38 3.77
C THR A 26 -4.28 13.81 4.70
N ILE A 27 -3.92 13.62 5.96
CA ILE A 27 -4.85 13.27 7.03
C ILE A 27 -4.98 14.46 7.99
N GLY A 28 -6.20 14.93 8.19
CA GLY A 28 -6.54 15.89 9.25
C GLY A 28 -7.23 15.24 10.45
N PHE A 29 -7.54 16.05 11.46
CA PHE A 29 -8.32 15.59 12.60
C PHE A 29 -9.73 15.17 12.18
N PHE A 30 -10.26 14.17 12.88
CA PHE A 30 -11.67 13.81 12.77
C PHE A 30 -12.51 14.91 13.44
N THR A 31 -12.98 15.87 12.65
CA THR A 31 -13.96 16.87 13.09
C THR A 31 -15.34 16.43 12.62
N MET A 32 -16.37 16.56 13.46
CA MET A 32 -17.72 16.11 13.15
C MET A 32 -18.18 16.61 11.76
N GLY A 33 -18.45 15.68 10.85
CA GLY A 33 -18.97 15.96 9.51
C GLY A 33 -17.94 16.21 8.41
N GLN A 34 -16.62 16.17 8.68
CA GLN A 34 -15.60 16.30 7.64
C GLN A 34 -14.76 15.02 7.51
N PRO A 35 -14.53 14.51 6.30
CA PRO A 35 -13.69 13.34 6.11
C PRO A 35 -12.22 13.67 6.44
N PRO A 36 -11.52 12.78 7.18
CA PRO A 36 -10.15 13.05 7.62
C PRO A 36 -9.14 12.93 6.47
N LEU A 37 -9.42 12.11 5.46
CA LEU A 37 -8.55 11.87 4.30
C LEU A 37 -8.90 12.80 3.14
N ARG A 38 -7.87 13.50 2.64
CA ARG A 38 -7.93 14.29 1.41
C ARG A 38 -6.80 13.90 0.47
N PHE A 39 -7.10 13.97 -0.82
CA PHE A 39 -6.14 13.81 -1.89
C PHE A 39 -6.10 15.07 -2.74
N TRP A 40 -4.91 15.46 -3.13
CA TRP A 40 -4.60 16.68 -3.85
C TRP A 40 -3.94 16.29 -5.16
N ASP A 41 -4.52 16.72 -6.26
CA ASP A 41 -3.83 16.78 -7.54
C ASP A 41 -3.34 18.20 -7.73
N LEU A 42 -2.03 18.40 -7.61
CA LEU A 42 -1.40 19.71 -7.70
C LEU A 42 -1.34 20.22 -9.13
N SER A 43 -1.39 19.33 -10.13
CA SER A 43 -1.40 19.70 -11.53
C SER A 43 -2.72 20.35 -11.93
N THR A 44 -3.83 19.82 -11.40
CA THR A 44 -5.18 20.33 -11.67
C THR A 44 -5.74 21.23 -10.55
N GLN A 45 -5.01 21.37 -9.44
CA GLN A 45 -5.45 22.04 -8.22
C GLN A 45 -6.75 21.46 -7.64
N GLN A 46 -7.04 20.19 -7.93
CA GLN A 46 -8.24 19.52 -7.46
C GLN A 46 -8.01 18.90 -6.08
N VAL A 47 -9.06 18.94 -5.27
CA VAL A 47 -9.09 18.33 -3.94
C VAL A 47 -10.21 17.32 -3.88
N LYS A 48 -9.86 16.06 -3.62
CA LYS A 48 -10.83 15.01 -3.38
C LYS A 48 -10.94 14.72 -1.89
N GLN A 49 -12.17 14.71 -1.41
CA GLN A 49 -12.51 14.30 -0.06
C GLN A 49 -13.04 12.86 -0.08
N PHE A 50 -12.41 11.97 0.68
CA PHE A 50 -12.79 10.57 0.67
C PHE A 50 -13.91 10.37 1.70
N LYS A 51 -15.11 10.00 1.25
CA LYS A 51 -16.28 9.85 2.12
C LYS A 51 -16.42 8.39 2.55
N ASN A 52 -15.76 8.01 3.65
CA ASN A 52 -15.89 6.69 4.27
C ASN A 52 -15.71 6.82 5.79
N ASN A 53 -16.11 5.81 6.55
CA ASN A 53 -15.77 5.71 7.96
C ASN A 53 -14.34 5.17 8.11
N PHE A 54 -13.39 6.07 8.33
CA PHE A 54 -11.96 5.75 8.43
C PHE A 54 -11.52 5.40 9.85
N GLY A 55 -12.36 5.61 10.88
CA GLY A 55 -11.88 5.68 12.25
C GLY A 55 -10.78 6.75 12.41
N TYR A 56 -9.93 6.61 13.43
CA TYR A 56 -8.77 7.48 13.63
C TYR A 56 -7.60 7.02 12.77
N LEU A 57 -7.35 7.73 11.67
CA LEU A 57 -6.19 7.50 10.82
C LEU A 57 -4.89 7.94 11.49
N ARG A 58 -3.88 7.08 11.45
CA ARG A 58 -2.52 7.35 11.95
C ARG A 58 -1.53 7.65 10.83
N GLN A 59 -1.74 7.12 9.64
CA GLN A 59 -0.80 7.27 8.53
C GLN A 59 -1.47 7.17 7.16
N VAL A 60 -0.89 7.88 6.19
CA VAL A 60 -1.25 7.81 4.78
C VAL A 60 0.00 7.72 3.92
N LEU A 61 -0.05 6.88 2.88
CA LEU A 61 0.95 6.84 1.81
C LEU A 61 0.29 7.02 0.46
N VAL A 62 0.99 7.69 -0.45
CA VAL A 62 0.66 7.74 -1.88
C VAL A 62 1.63 6.82 -2.60
N SER A 63 1.12 5.98 -3.50
CA SER A 63 1.99 5.13 -4.32
C SER A 63 2.89 5.99 -5.22
N PRO A 64 4.11 5.53 -5.57
CA PRO A 64 5.01 6.31 -6.42
C PRO A 64 4.40 6.83 -7.72
N ASN A 65 3.52 6.03 -8.34
CA ASN A 65 2.80 6.42 -9.57
C ASN A 65 1.60 7.38 -9.33
N GLY A 66 1.31 7.74 -8.09
CA GLY A 66 0.23 8.66 -7.72
C GLY A 66 -1.18 8.14 -7.92
N LYS A 67 -1.38 6.82 -8.15
CA LYS A 67 -2.69 6.22 -8.46
C LYS A 67 -3.36 5.52 -7.28
N TYR A 68 -2.61 5.21 -6.24
CA TYR A 68 -3.09 4.45 -5.09
C TYR A 68 -2.75 5.16 -3.78
N ILE A 69 -3.62 4.96 -2.78
CA ILE A 69 -3.46 5.52 -1.45
C ILE A 69 -3.57 4.38 -0.44
N LEU A 70 -2.62 4.30 0.49
CA LEU A 70 -2.69 3.41 1.63
C LEU A 70 -3.05 4.22 2.88
N THR A 71 -4.00 3.75 3.68
CA THR A 71 -4.32 4.35 4.97
C THR A 71 -4.22 3.32 6.07
N ILE A 72 -3.67 3.71 7.22
CA ILE A 72 -3.64 2.90 8.45
C ILE A 72 -4.41 3.62 9.55
N SER A 73 -5.32 2.92 10.21
CA SER A 73 -6.08 3.41 11.36
C SER A 73 -5.55 2.89 12.69
N THR A 74 -6.04 3.48 13.79
CA THR A 74 -5.63 3.14 15.17
C THR A 74 -6.05 1.74 15.59
N ASP A 75 -7.08 1.18 14.97
CA ASP A 75 -7.49 -0.22 15.10
C ASP A 75 -6.63 -1.18 14.25
N LEU A 76 -5.53 -0.67 13.67
CA LEU A 76 -4.58 -1.38 12.81
C LEU A 76 -5.18 -1.90 11.50
N VAL A 77 -6.40 -1.48 11.16
CA VAL A 77 -7.00 -1.80 9.86
C VAL A 77 -6.29 -0.97 8.79
N THR A 78 -5.66 -1.66 7.84
CA THR A 78 -5.07 -1.02 6.68
C THR A 78 -6.07 -1.04 5.53
N LYS A 79 -6.16 0.04 4.74
CA LYS A 79 -7.04 0.11 3.57
C LYS A 79 -6.28 0.65 2.38
N LEU A 80 -6.44 0.00 1.23
CA LEU A 80 -5.91 0.43 -0.06
C LEU A 80 -7.04 1.03 -0.89
N TRP A 81 -6.79 2.22 -1.43
CA TRP A 81 -7.73 3.01 -2.20
C TRP A 81 -7.13 3.34 -3.56
N ASP A 82 -8.00 3.54 -4.55
CA ASP A 82 -7.61 4.33 -5.71
C ASP A 82 -7.77 5.84 -5.42
N THR A 83 -7.17 6.68 -6.24
CA THR A 83 -7.34 8.15 -6.16
C THR A 83 -8.73 8.63 -6.55
N SER A 84 -9.56 7.73 -7.09
CA SER A 84 -10.98 7.98 -7.29
C SER A 84 -11.81 7.79 -6.02
N GLY A 85 -11.21 7.42 -4.89
CA GLY A 85 -11.93 7.27 -3.62
C GLY A 85 -12.59 5.91 -3.43
N ASN A 86 -12.36 4.97 -4.35
CA ASN A 86 -12.87 3.62 -4.21
C ASN A 86 -11.95 2.83 -3.28
N LEU A 87 -12.56 2.12 -2.31
CA LEU A 87 -11.85 1.13 -1.52
C LEU A 87 -11.57 -0.07 -2.42
N LEU A 88 -10.28 -0.35 -2.67
CA LEU A 88 -9.87 -1.53 -3.41
C LEU A 88 -9.85 -2.74 -2.50
N TYR A 89 -9.19 -2.61 -1.34
CA TYR A 89 -9.04 -3.71 -0.40
C TYR A 89 -9.03 -3.24 1.07
N PRO A 90 -9.85 -3.85 1.95
CA PRO A 90 -9.60 -3.83 3.38
C PRO A 90 -8.50 -4.85 3.69
N LEU A 91 -7.34 -4.35 4.10
CA LEU A 91 -6.18 -5.12 4.50
C LEU A 91 -6.23 -5.29 6.02
N ASP A 92 -7.26 -6.01 6.46
CA ASP A 92 -7.45 -6.44 7.83
C ASP A 92 -6.62 -7.70 8.04
N VAL A 93 -5.31 -7.47 8.10
CA VAL A 93 -4.38 -8.48 8.53
C VAL A 93 -4.09 -8.14 9.97
N ASP A 94 -4.37 -9.11 10.84
CA ASP A 94 -4.35 -9.01 12.30
C ASP A 94 -2.95 -8.61 12.77
N ALA A 95 -2.58 -7.35 12.55
CA ALA A 95 -1.29 -6.74 12.86
C ALA A 95 -1.11 -6.55 14.38
N LYS A 96 -1.85 -7.34 15.17
CA LYS A 96 -1.79 -7.47 16.62
C LYS A 96 -0.44 -7.97 17.13
N HIS A 97 0.51 -8.31 16.27
CA HIS A 97 1.85 -8.77 16.64
C HIS A 97 2.95 -7.72 16.45
N SER A 98 2.74 -6.53 17.01
CA SER A 98 3.86 -5.73 17.52
C SER A 98 3.54 -5.30 18.94
N SER A 99 4.22 -5.92 19.92
CA SER A 99 4.07 -5.62 21.34
C SER A 99 4.48 -4.18 21.69
N ASN A 100 5.11 -3.47 20.76
CA ASN A 100 5.46 -2.07 20.86
C ASN A 100 4.65 -1.35 19.77
N GLN A 101 3.71 -0.47 20.15
CA GLN A 101 2.76 0.23 19.26
C GLN A 101 3.39 1.16 18.20
N GLU A 102 4.65 0.96 17.82
CA GLU A 102 5.49 1.82 17.01
C GLU A 102 5.85 1.24 15.63
N GLU A 103 5.78 -0.08 15.44
CA GLU A 103 6.16 -0.68 14.15
C GLU A 103 4.92 -1.05 13.34
N VAL A 104 4.49 -0.11 12.49
CA VAL A 104 3.53 -0.42 11.42
C VAL A 104 4.29 -0.96 10.23
N SER A 105 4.16 -2.27 10.00
CA SER A 105 4.62 -2.92 8.77
C SER A 105 3.90 -2.32 7.55
N MET A 106 4.55 -1.39 6.85
CA MET A 106 4.05 -0.72 5.65
C MET A 106 4.27 -1.54 4.38
N LEU A 107 3.22 -1.83 3.61
CA LEU A 107 3.32 -2.54 2.34
C LEU A 107 4.37 -1.97 1.36
N ALA A 108 5.33 -2.81 0.95
CA ALA A 108 6.38 -2.45 -0.01
C ALA A 108 5.89 -2.43 -1.46
N ILE A 109 4.80 -3.14 -1.70
CA ILE A 109 4.17 -3.30 -3.01
C ILE A 109 2.70 -2.94 -2.90
N VAL A 110 2.13 -2.45 -3.99
CA VAL A 110 0.69 -2.34 -4.18
C VAL A 110 0.26 -3.58 -4.96
N PRO A 111 -0.34 -4.60 -4.31
CA PRO A 111 -0.82 -5.76 -5.04
C PRO A 111 -2.08 -5.42 -5.83
N GLY A 112 -2.18 -6.00 -7.01
CA GLY A 112 -3.36 -5.98 -7.84
C GLY A 112 -4.27 -7.18 -7.56
N SER A 113 -5.13 -7.47 -8.53
CA SER A 113 -6.01 -8.62 -8.44
C SER A 113 -5.25 -9.93 -8.53
N ILE A 114 -5.73 -10.92 -7.78
CA ILE A 114 -5.32 -12.30 -7.94
C ILE A 114 -5.97 -12.84 -9.22
N LYS A 115 -5.16 -13.42 -10.10
CA LYS A 115 -5.64 -14.03 -11.34
C LYS A 115 -5.37 -15.52 -11.30
N LYS A 116 -6.32 -16.30 -11.82
CA LYS A 116 -6.14 -17.73 -12.03
C LYS A 116 -5.54 -17.95 -13.42
N THR A 117 -4.46 -18.70 -13.49
CA THR A 117 -3.77 -19.06 -14.73
C THR A 117 -4.49 -20.22 -15.43
N ILE A 118 -4.11 -20.48 -16.69
CA ILE A 118 -4.64 -21.60 -17.48
C ILE A 118 -4.27 -22.95 -16.86
N SER A 119 -3.12 -23.06 -16.20
CA SER A 119 -2.71 -24.27 -15.48
C SER A 119 -3.48 -24.48 -14.17
N GLY A 120 -4.29 -23.50 -13.74
CA GLY A 120 -5.11 -23.57 -12.55
C GLY A 120 -4.47 -23.00 -11.28
N SER A 121 -3.20 -22.57 -11.35
CA SER A 121 -2.51 -21.84 -10.27
C SER A 121 -3.01 -20.39 -10.19
N TYR A 122 -2.67 -19.69 -9.11
CA TYR A 122 -2.94 -18.25 -8.99
C TYR A 122 -1.66 -17.43 -9.09
N GLU A 123 -1.81 -16.16 -9.45
CA GLU A 123 -0.73 -15.19 -9.56
C GLU A 123 -1.18 -13.81 -9.04
N VAL A 124 -0.23 -13.00 -8.56
CA VAL A 124 -0.50 -11.62 -8.11
C VAL A 124 0.29 -10.63 -8.95
N HIS A 125 -0.41 -9.68 -9.57
CA HIS A 125 0.20 -8.60 -10.34
C HIS A 125 0.62 -7.47 -9.40
N ILE A 126 1.85 -6.99 -9.52
CA ILE A 126 2.34 -5.84 -8.75
C ILE A 126 1.91 -4.57 -9.49
N LEU A 127 1.06 -3.74 -8.88
CA LEU A 127 0.61 -2.48 -9.46
C LEU A 127 1.62 -1.35 -9.26
N ASP A 128 2.31 -1.35 -8.13
CA ASP A 128 3.34 -0.36 -7.82
C ASP A 128 4.29 -0.87 -6.73
N VAL A 129 5.46 -0.27 -6.59
CA VAL A 129 6.47 -0.63 -5.59
C VAL A 129 6.97 0.64 -4.91
N PHE A 130 6.83 0.74 -3.59
CA PHE A 130 7.19 1.94 -2.84
C PHE A 130 8.69 2.22 -2.87
N GLN A 131 9.04 3.51 -2.94
CA GLN A 131 10.44 3.93 -2.93
C GLN A 131 11.14 3.57 -1.63
N ASN A 132 12.43 3.26 -1.75
CA ASN A 132 13.33 2.84 -0.67
C ASN A 132 12.90 1.58 0.10
N SER A 133 11.80 0.94 -0.31
CA SER A 133 11.34 -0.32 0.25
C SER A 133 12.30 -1.46 -0.04
N THR A 134 12.23 -2.49 0.80
CA THR A 134 12.95 -3.74 0.60
C THR A 134 12.58 -4.39 -0.74
N ALA A 135 11.34 -4.21 -1.20
CA ALA A 135 10.86 -4.72 -2.49
C ALA A 135 11.63 -4.09 -3.65
N MET A 136 11.72 -2.75 -3.63
CA MET A 136 12.40 -1.99 -4.68
C MET A 136 13.90 -2.33 -4.73
N LYS A 137 14.55 -2.39 -3.55
CA LYS A 137 15.98 -2.73 -3.40
C LYS A 137 16.29 -4.14 -3.90
N ALA A 138 15.38 -5.08 -3.70
CA ALA A 138 15.51 -6.46 -4.19
C ALA A 138 15.23 -6.63 -5.69
N GLY A 139 14.72 -5.58 -6.35
CA GLY A 139 14.52 -5.54 -7.80
C GLY A 139 13.07 -5.73 -8.26
N LEU A 140 12.09 -5.77 -7.36
CA LEU A 140 10.67 -5.80 -7.76
C LEU A 140 10.27 -4.47 -8.39
N ARG A 141 9.39 -4.55 -9.39
CA ARG A 141 8.87 -3.40 -10.13
C ARG A 141 7.36 -3.50 -10.32
N SER A 142 6.75 -2.35 -10.64
CA SER A 142 5.39 -2.32 -11.16
C SER A 142 5.33 -3.15 -12.44
N GLY A 143 4.30 -3.99 -12.57
CA GLY A 143 4.08 -4.91 -13.69
C GLY A 143 4.61 -6.32 -13.47
N ASP A 144 5.46 -6.55 -12.47
CA ASP A 144 5.94 -7.89 -12.14
C ASP A 144 4.79 -8.79 -11.65
N VAL A 145 4.92 -10.10 -11.85
CA VAL A 145 3.88 -11.08 -11.50
C VAL A 145 4.44 -12.12 -10.54
N ILE A 146 3.91 -12.17 -9.32
CA ILE A 146 4.33 -13.15 -8.31
C ILE A 146 3.60 -14.48 -8.57
N GLU A 147 4.37 -15.56 -8.69
CA GLU A 147 3.88 -16.93 -8.91
C GLU A 147 3.96 -17.81 -7.64
N ALA A 148 4.89 -17.52 -6.71
CA ALA A 148 5.01 -18.26 -5.45
C ALA A 148 5.71 -17.45 -4.36
N ILE A 149 5.40 -17.75 -3.10
CA ILE A 149 6.01 -17.15 -1.90
C ILE A 149 6.46 -18.27 -0.96
N ASP A 150 7.73 -18.27 -0.54
CA ASP A 150 8.36 -19.33 0.26
C ASP A 150 8.17 -20.75 -0.31
N GLY A 151 8.13 -20.85 -1.64
CA GLY A 151 7.87 -22.12 -2.34
C GLY A 151 6.40 -22.58 -2.30
N GLN A 152 5.50 -21.80 -1.69
CA GLN A 152 4.06 -22.05 -1.69
C GLN A 152 3.39 -21.35 -2.87
N GLU A 153 2.42 -22.01 -3.49
CA GLU A 153 1.57 -21.40 -4.52
C GLU A 153 0.78 -20.22 -3.94
N ILE A 154 0.47 -19.24 -4.80
CA ILE A 154 -0.36 -18.10 -4.41
C ILE A 154 -1.76 -18.57 -4.01
N PRO A 155 -2.24 -18.19 -2.80
CA PRO A 155 -3.63 -18.40 -2.41
C PRO A 155 -4.61 -17.67 -3.32
N ASN A 156 -5.85 -18.14 -3.37
CA ASN A 156 -6.90 -17.54 -4.20
C ASN A 156 -7.50 -16.23 -3.63
N ASN A 157 -7.00 -15.75 -2.50
CA ASN A 157 -7.48 -14.54 -1.83
C ASN A 157 -6.31 -13.73 -1.26
N LEU A 158 -6.46 -12.40 -1.25
CA LEU A 158 -5.37 -11.50 -0.89
C LEU A 158 -5.03 -11.56 0.59
N SER A 159 -5.99 -11.81 1.48
CA SER A 159 -5.74 -11.92 2.92
C SER A 159 -4.70 -13.00 3.21
N ASP A 160 -4.83 -14.17 2.58
CA ASP A 160 -3.86 -15.25 2.74
C ASP A 160 -2.53 -14.97 2.02
N VAL A 161 -2.55 -14.28 0.87
CA VAL A 161 -1.30 -13.77 0.25
C VAL A 161 -0.55 -12.87 1.22
N PHE A 162 -1.24 -11.93 1.88
CA PHE A 162 -0.60 -11.05 2.86
C PHE A 162 -0.05 -11.84 4.04
N LYS A 163 -0.71 -12.90 4.52
CA LYS A 163 -0.16 -13.76 5.58
C LYS A 163 1.13 -14.45 5.16
N LEU A 164 1.32 -14.76 3.87
CA LEU A 164 2.58 -15.30 3.38
C LEU A 164 3.68 -14.22 3.29
N LEU A 165 3.28 -12.99 2.95
CA LEU A 165 4.20 -11.86 2.84
C LEU A 165 4.56 -11.22 4.18
N MET A 166 3.71 -11.32 5.20
CA MET A 166 4.01 -10.83 6.54
C MET A 166 4.56 -11.96 7.41
N GLY A 167 5.50 -11.64 8.27
CA GLY A 167 6.07 -12.58 9.22
C GLY A 167 6.77 -11.84 10.35
N GLU A 168 7.55 -12.57 11.13
CA GLU A 168 8.36 -11.93 12.17
C GLU A 168 9.41 -11.01 11.54
N PRO A 169 9.62 -9.79 12.09
CA PRO A 169 10.70 -8.91 11.65
C PRO A 169 12.04 -9.67 11.61
N GLY A 170 12.83 -9.49 10.55
CA GLY A 170 14.12 -10.17 10.39
C GLY A 170 14.07 -11.60 9.83
N THR A 171 12.89 -12.20 9.62
CA THR A 171 12.80 -13.51 8.94
C THR A 171 12.82 -13.32 7.42
N PRO A 172 13.57 -14.09 6.62
CA PRO A 172 13.57 -13.86 5.18
C PRO A 172 12.28 -14.34 4.50
N VAL A 173 11.93 -13.74 3.36
CA VAL A 173 10.90 -14.26 2.43
C VAL A 173 11.52 -14.55 1.08
N LYS A 174 11.10 -15.62 0.42
CA LYS A 174 11.49 -15.93 -0.95
C LYS A 174 10.30 -15.71 -1.88
N ILE A 175 10.51 -15.00 -2.98
CA ILE A 175 9.47 -14.73 -3.98
C ILE A 175 9.95 -15.22 -5.34
N ASN A 176 9.09 -16.00 -5.98
CA ASN A 176 9.23 -16.37 -7.39
C ASN A 176 8.30 -15.47 -8.20
N PHE A 177 8.84 -14.78 -9.18
CA PHE A 177 8.07 -13.84 -9.98
C PHE A 177 8.56 -13.78 -11.43
N MET A 178 7.68 -13.34 -12.31
CA MET A 178 7.96 -13.01 -13.69
C MET A 178 8.29 -11.52 -13.78
N SER A 179 9.48 -11.19 -14.28
CA SER A 179 9.93 -9.80 -14.38
C SER A 179 9.42 -9.14 -15.66
N SER A 180 8.64 -8.08 -15.50
CA SER A 180 8.09 -7.28 -16.60
C SER A 180 9.17 -6.61 -17.45
N GLU A 181 10.27 -6.16 -16.85
CA GLU A 181 11.41 -5.56 -17.57
C GLU A 181 12.21 -6.57 -18.40
N ARG A 182 12.11 -7.86 -18.07
CA ARG A 182 12.84 -8.95 -18.75
C ARG A 182 11.92 -9.81 -19.62
N GLY A 183 10.86 -9.22 -20.17
CA GLY A 183 9.94 -9.96 -21.03
C GLY A 183 9.24 -11.12 -20.32
N PHE A 184 8.97 -10.98 -19.02
CA PHE A 184 8.40 -12.02 -18.15
C PHE A 184 9.29 -13.26 -18.01
N GLU A 185 10.61 -13.09 -17.93
CA GLU A 185 11.48 -14.17 -17.47
C GLU A 185 11.30 -14.48 -15.98
N ARG A 186 11.31 -15.78 -15.63
CA ARG A 186 11.25 -16.24 -14.23
C ARG A 186 12.47 -15.79 -13.45
N GLN A 187 12.21 -15.21 -12.29
CA GLN A 187 13.21 -14.79 -11.32
C GLN A 187 12.85 -15.37 -9.94
N GLU A 188 13.88 -15.64 -9.15
CA GLU A 188 13.75 -15.95 -7.72
C GLU A 188 14.54 -14.91 -6.95
N LYS A 189 13.93 -14.34 -5.91
CA LYS A 189 14.60 -13.40 -5.00
C LYS A 189 14.28 -13.76 -3.55
N GLN A 190 15.31 -13.73 -2.73
CA GLN A 190 15.17 -13.78 -1.28
C GLN A 190 15.34 -12.38 -0.72
N PHE A 191 14.39 -11.98 0.10
CA PHE A 191 14.34 -10.73 0.83
C PHE A 191 14.73 -11.06 2.25
N LEU A 192 15.62 -10.27 2.85
CA LEU A 192 16.17 -10.56 4.18
C LEU A 192 15.15 -10.38 5.31
N GLU A 193 14.02 -9.72 5.01
CA GLU A 193 12.95 -9.46 5.97
C GLU A 193 11.58 -9.69 5.33
N LYS A 194 10.74 -10.50 5.98
CA LYS A 194 9.32 -10.75 5.71
C LYS A 194 8.54 -9.49 5.97
N ASN A 195 8.97 -8.72 6.96
CA ASN A 195 8.57 -7.34 7.08
C ASN A 195 9.32 -6.51 6.07
N LEU A 196 8.88 -6.60 4.82
CA LEU A 196 9.34 -5.83 3.67
C LEU A 196 9.12 -4.31 3.82
N PHE A 197 8.93 -3.83 5.04
CA PHE A 197 7.86 -2.95 5.43
C PHE A 197 8.28 -1.87 6.44
N MET A 198 9.57 -1.79 6.77
CA MET A 198 10.12 -0.68 7.55
C MET A 198 10.77 0.34 6.62
N ILE A 199 10.30 1.58 6.70
CA ILE A 199 11.06 2.78 6.33
C ILE A 199 11.67 3.34 7.61
#